data_AF-K2G1E6-F1
#
_entry.id   AF-K2G1E6-F1
#
_cell.length_a   1.000
_cell.length_b   1.000
_cell.length_c   1.000
_cell.angle_alpha   90.00
_cell.angle_beta   90.00
_cell.angle_gamma   90.00
#
_symmetry.space_group_name_H-M   'P 1'
#
loop_
_entity.id
_entity.type
_entity.pdbx_description
1 polymer ?
#
loop_
_entity_poly.entity_id
_entity_poly.type
_entity_poly.pdbx_seq_one_letter_code
_entity_poly.pdbx_strand_id
1 'polypeptide(L)'
;MLCSSCLVFAANSWLSFELQVVSAVLFSLIGGMIPTTVFAITLHYAPRAYAAAASVGVVLQISACAQFFIPTLSAALISATQYWANLAIITVCLSMLGMVMTAFLFKRYPK
;
A
#
# COMPACT_ATOMS: atom_id res chain seq x y z
N MET A 1 1.46 -7.94 -3.62
CA MET A 1 0.60 -6.81 -4.05
C MET A 1 0.60 -6.57 -5.56
N LEU A 2 1.74 -6.52 -6.26
CA LEU A 2 1.72 -6.30 -7.73
C LEU A 2 0.89 -7.31 -8.52
N CYS A 3 1.18 -8.61 -8.41
CA CYS A 3 0.45 -9.65 -9.17
C CYS A 3 -1.04 -9.71 -8.79
N SER A 4 -1.37 -9.62 -7.50
CA SER A 4 -2.76 -9.67 -7.03
C SER A 4 -3.57 -8.45 -7.49
N SER A 5 -2.97 -7.26 -7.57
CA SER A 5 -3.66 -6.05 -8.05
C SER A 5 -3.94 -6.11 -9.56
N CYS A 6 -2.99 -6.64 -10.35
CA CYS A 6 -3.21 -6.88 -11.78
C CYS A 6 -4.35 -7.89 -12.01
N LEU A 7 -4.39 -8.97 -11.21
CA LEU A 7 -5.43 -9.99 -11.34
C LEU A 7 -6.83 -9.47 -10.94
N VAL A 8 -6.93 -8.69 -9.86
CA VAL A 8 -8.22 -8.17 -9.36
C VAL A 8 -8.82 -7.10 -10.28
N PHE A 9 -8.00 -6.18 -10.80
CA PHE A 9 -8.51 -4.98 -11.49
C PHE A 9 -8.29 -4.96 -13.01
N ALA A 10 -7.28 -5.66 -13.54
CA ALA A 10 -7.01 -5.69 -14.98
C ALA A 10 -7.51 -6.96 -15.67
N ALA A 11 -7.51 -8.11 -14.98
CA ALA A 11 -7.94 -9.40 -15.53
C ALA A 11 -9.38 -9.81 -15.19
N ASN A 12 -10.16 -8.92 -14.57
CA ASN A 12 -11.50 -9.23 -14.03
C ASN A 12 -12.46 -9.80 -15.08
N SER A 13 -12.29 -9.46 -16.37
CA SER A 13 -13.13 -9.95 -17.46
C SER A 13 -12.80 -11.36 -18.00
N TRP A 14 -11.64 -11.95 -17.64
CA TRP A 14 -11.16 -13.23 -18.20
C TRP A 14 -10.90 -14.32 -17.14
N LEU A 15 -11.08 -14.00 -15.87
CA LEU A 15 -10.73 -14.85 -14.73
C LEU A 15 -11.96 -15.50 -14.11
N SER A 16 -11.87 -16.78 -13.75
CA SER A 16 -12.91 -17.48 -12.99
C SER A 16 -13.12 -16.83 -11.61
N PHE A 17 -14.37 -16.83 -11.13
CA PHE A 17 -14.77 -16.17 -9.88
C PHE A 17 -13.91 -16.57 -8.67
N GLU A 18 -13.59 -17.87 -8.55
CA GLU A 18 -12.70 -18.41 -7.52
C GLU A 18 -11.33 -17.70 -7.48
N LEU A 19 -10.73 -17.47 -8.65
CA LEU A 19 -9.41 -16.84 -8.74
C LEU A 19 -9.45 -15.35 -8.39
N GLN A 20 -10.58 -14.67 -8.63
CA GLN A 20 -10.80 -13.29 -8.20
C GLN A 20 -10.87 -13.18 -6.68
N VAL A 21 -11.61 -14.09 -6.03
CA VAL A 21 -11.72 -14.13 -4.57
C VAL A 21 -10.37 -14.43 -3.93
N VAL A 22 -9.63 -15.43 -4.42
CA VAL A 22 -8.28 -15.73 -3.93
C VAL A 22 -7.35 -14.53 -4.09
N SER A 23 -7.42 -13.84 -5.24
CA SER A 23 -6.60 -12.65 -5.49
C SER A 23 -6.94 -11.49 -4.54
N ALA A 24 -8.23 -11.28 -4.24
CA ALA A 24 -8.68 -10.28 -3.28
C ALA A 24 -8.24 -10.59 -1.85
N VAL A 25 -8.32 -11.87 -1.43
CA VAL A 25 -7.83 -12.32 -0.12
C VAL A 25 -6.32 -12.11 0.01
N LEU A 26 -5.55 -12.52 -0.99
CA LEU A 26 -4.09 -12.30 -1.00
C LEU A 26 -3.74 -10.82 -0.99
N PHE A 27 -4.48 -9.99 -1.74
CA PHE A 27 -4.30 -8.54 -1.74
C PHE A 27 -4.55 -7.95 -0.35
N SER A 28 -5.63 -8.35 0.32
CA SER A 28 -5.98 -7.90 1.66
C SER A 28 -4.95 -8.35 2.72
N LEU A 29 -4.54 -9.61 2.66
CA LEU A 29 -3.56 -10.18 3.61
C LEU A 29 -2.23 -9.43 3.54
N ILE A 30 -1.69 -9.23 2.32
CA ILE A 30 -0.45 -8.46 2.13
C ILE A 30 -0.66 -6.99 2.51
N GLY A 31 -1.79 -6.40 2.14
CA GLY A 31 -2.14 -5.03 2.47
C GLY A 31 -2.19 -4.75 3.97
N GLY A 32 -2.62 -5.73 4.76
CA GLY A 32 -2.62 -5.66 6.23
C GLY A 32 -1.23 -5.81 6.84
N MET A 33 -0.38 -6.67 6.29
CA MET A 33 0.98 -6.90 6.83
C MET A 33 1.89 -5.67 6.74
N ILE A 34 1.72 -4.83 5.71
CA ILE A 34 2.54 -3.64 5.48
C ILE A 34 2.45 -2.64 6.66
N PRO A 35 1.27 -2.11 7.04
CA PRO A 35 1.16 -1.18 8.16
C PRO A 35 1.60 -1.85 9.48
N THR A 36 1.31 -3.13 9.71
CA THR A 36 1.73 -3.83 10.94
C THR A 36 3.26 -3.86 11.08
N THR A 37 3.97 -4.17 10.00
CA THR A 37 5.44 -4.17 10.00
C THR A 37 6.00 -2.76 10.16
N VAL A 38 5.43 -1.76 9.49
CA VAL A 38 5.85 -0.35 9.61
C VAL A 38 5.68 0.16 11.06
N PHE A 39 4.57 -0.16 11.72
CA PHE A 39 4.38 0.20 13.13
C PHE A 39 5.39 -0.50 14.05
N ALA A 40 5.64 -1.79 13.83
CA ALA A 40 6.61 -2.55 14.62
C ALA A 40 8.04 -1.99 14.51
N ILE A 41 8.50 -1.68 13.28
CA ILE A 41 9.84 -1.10 13.07
C ILE A 41 9.95 0.33 13.58
N THR A 42 8.86 1.11 13.57
CA THR A 42 8.86 2.50 14.05
C THR A 42 9.23 2.58 15.52
N LEU A 43 8.81 1.61 16.34
CA LEU A 43 9.19 1.52 17.75
C LEU A 43 10.70 1.25 17.92
N HIS A 44 11.30 0.42 17.06
CA HIS A 44 12.73 0.11 17.08
C HIS A 44 13.62 1.24 16.55
N TYR A 45 13.11 2.05 15.62
CA TYR A 45 13.83 3.18 15.03
C TYR A 45 13.48 4.53 15.69
N ALA A 46 12.68 4.53 16.76
CA ALA A 46 12.40 5.73 17.52
C ALA A 46 13.72 6.30 18.12
N PRO A 47 14.01 7.60 17.95
CA PRO A 47 15.29 8.18 18.36
C PRO A 47 15.53 8.13 19.87
N ARG A 48 14.46 8.10 20.67
CA ARG A 48 14.48 7.97 22.15
C ARG A 48 13.19 7.28 22.61
N ALA A 49 13.24 6.56 23.74
CA ALA A 49 12.07 5.87 24.31
C ALA A 49 10.86 6.79 24.54
N TYR A 50 11.10 8.03 25.01
CA TYR A 50 10.05 9.04 25.20
C TYR A 50 9.47 9.61 23.90
N ALA A 51 10.16 9.44 22.77
CA ALA A 51 9.72 9.93 21.46
C ALA A 51 8.96 8.87 20.64
N ALA A 52 8.83 7.65 21.15
CA ALA A 52 8.15 6.56 20.44
C ALA A 52 6.70 6.91 20.08
N ALA A 53 5.96 7.52 21.00
CA ALA A 53 4.58 7.99 20.75
C ALA A 53 4.52 9.05 19.65
N ALA A 54 5.48 9.99 19.61
CA ALA A 54 5.54 11.01 18.57
C ALA A 54 5.89 10.40 17.20
N SER A 55 6.83 9.45 17.14
CA SER A 55 7.18 8.74 15.90
C SER A 55 6.00 7.95 15.33
N VAL A 56 5.29 7.20 16.18
CA VAL A 56 4.06 6.48 15.80
C VAL A 56 2.97 7.47 15.37
N GLY A 57 2.85 8.62 16.04
CA GLY A 57 1.93 9.69 15.67
C GLY A 57 2.17 10.24 14.26
N VAL A 58 3.43 10.46 13.88
CA VAL A 58 3.78 10.91 12.51
C VAL A 58 3.40 9.85 11.47
N VAL A 59 3.67 8.57 11.75
CA VAL A 59 3.27 7.46 10.86
C VAL A 59 1.75 7.42 10.67
N LEU A 60 0.99 7.59 11.76
CA LEU A 60 -0.48 7.65 11.72
C LEU A 60 -0.99 8.86 10.92
N GLN A 61 -0.40 10.05 11.10
CA GLN A 61 -0.81 11.25 10.37
C GLN A 61 -0.57 11.11 8.86
N ILE A 62 0.58 10.56 8.47
CA ILE A 62 0.88 10.27 7.06
C ILE A 62 -0.09 9.23 6.51
N SER A 63 -0.41 8.19 7.29
CA SER A 63 -1.38 7.17 6.91
C SER A 63 -2.79 7.75 6.72
N ALA A 64 -3.25 8.58 7.66
CA ALA A 64 -4.55 9.25 7.58
C ALA A 64 -4.64 10.20 6.38
N CYS A 65 -3.56 10.93 6.11
CA CYS A 65 -3.43 11.76 4.91
C CYS A 65 -3.60 10.92 3.63
N ALA A 66 -2.87 9.80 3.53
CA ALA A 66 -3.00 8.90 2.38
C ALA A 66 -4.43 8.31 2.25
N GLN A 67 -5.06 7.91 3.36
CA GLN A 67 -6.43 7.39 3.35
C GLN A 67 -7.47 8.43 2.91
N PHE A 68 -7.21 9.72 3.12
CA PHE A 68 -8.08 10.80 2.64
C PHE A 68 -7.87 11.08 1.14
N PHE A 69 -6.61 11.18 0.69
CA PHE A 69 -6.31 11.58 -0.69
C PHE A 69 -6.45 10.44 -1.70
N ILE A 70 -6.10 9.19 -1.35
CA ILE A 70 -6.10 8.07 -2.29
C ILE A 70 -7.51 7.79 -2.84
N PRO A 71 -8.59 7.65 -2.03
CA PRO A 71 -9.94 7.42 -2.53
C PRO A 71 -10.47 8.61 -3.37
N THR A 72 -10.20 9.84 -2.92
CA THR A 72 -10.67 11.04 -3.61
C THR A 72 -10.01 11.20 -4.98
N LEU A 73 -8.70 11.01 -5.06
CA LEU A 73 -7.95 11.10 -6.32
C LEU A 73 -8.29 9.95 -7.27
N SER A 74 -8.45 8.73 -6.74
CA SER A 74 -8.83 7.57 -7.54
C SER A 74 -10.24 7.71 -8.10
N ALA A 75 -11.21 8.17 -7.32
CA ALA A 75 -12.58 8.44 -7.79
C ALA A 75 -12.62 9.53 -8.88
N ALA A 76 -11.85 10.62 -8.71
CA ALA A 76 -11.73 11.67 -9.72
C ALA A 76 -11.14 11.13 -11.03
N LEU A 77 -10.11 10.27 -10.94
CA LEU A 77 -9.45 9.69 -12.10
C LEU A 77 -10.34 8.70 -12.85
N ILE A 78 -11.10 7.85 -12.14
CA ILE A 78 -12.09 6.96 -12.78
C ILE A 78 -13.20 7.78 -13.42
N SER A 79 -13.69 8.83 -12.75
CA SER A 79 -14.74 9.68 -13.30
C SER A 79 -14.31 10.35 -14.62
N ALA A 80 -13.04 10.74 -14.73
CA ALA A 80 -12.48 11.32 -15.95
C ALA A 80 -12.17 10.30 -17.05
N THR A 81 -11.64 9.12 -16.70
CA THR A 81 -11.13 8.14 -17.68
C THR A 81 -12.10 7.01 -18.00
N GLN A 82 -13.08 6.74 -17.14
CA GLN A 82 -14.03 5.61 -17.20
C GLN A 82 -13.37 4.20 -17.18
N TYR A 83 -12.04 4.12 -17.08
CA TYR A 83 -11.28 2.86 -17.06
C TYR A 83 -10.90 2.44 -15.63
N TRP A 84 -11.52 1.36 -15.15
CA TRP A 84 -11.24 0.78 -13.83
C TRP A 84 -9.84 0.15 -13.71
N ALA A 85 -9.25 -0.26 -14.83
CA ALA A 85 -7.88 -0.78 -14.89
C ALA A 85 -6.83 0.24 -14.40
N ASN A 86 -7.14 1.54 -14.45
CA ASN A 86 -6.24 2.59 -13.95
C ASN A 86 -5.97 2.47 -12.45
N LEU A 87 -6.90 1.91 -11.66
CA LEU A 87 -6.69 1.63 -10.24
C LEU A 87 -5.63 0.56 -10.01
N ALA A 88 -5.60 -0.46 -10.88
CA ALA A 88 -4.59 -1.51 -10.85
C ALA A 88 -3.20 -0.89 -11.04
N ILE A 89 -3.07 -0.02 -12.04
CA ILE A 89 -1.82 0.65 -12.39
C ILE A 89 -1.36 1.55 -11.24
N ILE A 90 -2.25 2.36 -10.66
CA ILE A 90 -1.92 3.22 -9.52
C ILE A 90 -1.40 2.39 -8.35
N THR A 91 -2.07 1.28 -8.03
CA THR A 91 -1.70 0.40 -6.92
C THR A 91 -0.36 -0.29 -7.17
N VAL A 92 -0.11 -0.74 -8.41
CA VAL A 92 1.17 -1.30 -8.83
C VAL A 92 2.30 -0.28 -8.71
N CYS A 93 2.08 0.95 -9.19
CA CYS A 93 3.05 2.03 -9.09
C CYS A 93 3.36 2.39 -7.62
N LEU A 94 2.36 2.51 -6.77
CA LEU A 94 2.54 2.77 -5.34
C LEU A 94 3.29 1.62 -4.65
N SER A 95 2.98 0.37 -5.00
CA SER A 95 3.67 -0.80 -4.46
C SER A 95 5.15 -0.84 -4.89
N MET A 96 5.45 -0.49 -6.15
CA MET A 96 6.83 -0.37 -6.64
C MET A 96 7.60 0.73 -5.90
N LEU A 97 6.98 1.90 -5.73
CA LEU A 97 7.55 3.02 -4.98
C LEU A 97 7.86 2.60 -3.54
N GLY A 98 6.94 1.90 -2.87
CA GLY A 98 7.14 1.36 -1.53
C GLY A 98 8.32 0.39 -1.43
N MET A 99 8.48 -0.51 -2.41
CA MET A 99 9.64 -1.41 -2.46
C MET A 99 10.96 -0.66 -2.67
N VAL A 100 10.98 0.33 -3.55
CA VAL A 100 12.17 1.18 -3.79
C VAL A 100 12.56 1.95 -2.53
N MET A 101 11.59 2.57 -1.85
CA MET A 101 11.83 3.29 -0.59
C MET A 101 12.35 2.36 0.50
N THR A 102 11.77 1.16 0.62
CA THR A 102 12.20 0.16 1.59
C THR A 102 13.63 -0.33 1.29
N ALA A 103 13.94 -0.61 0.03
CA ALA A 103 15.29 -0.98 -0.39
C ALA A 103 16.31 0.14 -0.11
N PHE A 104 15.92 1.41 -0.34
CA PHE A 104 16.76 2.56 -0.03
C PHE A 104 16.99 2.72 1.49
N LEU A 105 15.95 2.49 2.30
CA LEU A 105 16.04 2.53 3.76
C LEU A 105 17.02 1.47 4.29
N PHE A 106 16.89 0.21 3.84
CA PHE A 106 17.80 -0.87 4.24
C PHE A 106 19.22 -0.69 3.73
N LYS A 107 19.40 -0.10 2.53
CA LYS A 107 20.72 0.25 2.02
C LYS A 107 21.39 1.37 2.83
N ARG A 108 20.62 2.34 3.32
CA ARG A 108 21.14 3.50 4.08
C ARG A 108 21.37 3.18 5.56
N TYR A 109 20.57 2.28 6.14
CA TYR A 109 20.71 1.84 7.52
C TYR A 109 20.85 0.31 7.59
N PRO A 110 21.97 -0.25 7.09
CA PRO A 110 22.29 -1.64 7.31
C PRO A 110 22.58 -1.80 8.81
N LYS A 111 21.61 -2.36 9.55
CA LYS A 111 21.81 -2.85 10.91
C LYS A 111 21.97 -4.35 10.85
#